data_AF-A0A7C4FXR5-F1
#
_entry.id   AF-A0A7C4FXR5-F1
#
_cell.length_a   1.000
_cell.length_b   1.000
_cell.length_c   1.000
_cell.angle_alpha   90.00
_cell.angle_beta   90.00
_cell.angle_gamma   90.00
#
_symmetry.space_group_name_H-M   'P 1'
#
loop_
_entity.id
_entity.type
_entity.pdbx_description
1 polymer ?
#
loop_
_entity_poly.entity_id
_entity_poly.type
_entity_poly.pdbx_seq_one_letter_code
_entity_poly.pdbx_strand_id
1 'polypeptide(L)'
;MRCRCGTKAILRRALSSLAASGAWAAVLSPAWLAVPVLKACSSPLICRCGRGTIRLTRRVSSVDWGMIWGPDLGEEAGTRNAEETRMRILIVVAAVAVLSAGLAQAQKCTVTVTAPDSIQNAVNAAKTGAVICLDGTFYQSVSINKSHLTLRAAPGKAAVLDGTGAAPDAIILGNNVSQVTIEGLEIRNYGMGQWCCGYGNAIVAWDVSTSSIAVRKNHLHDNNWNGVLVGSEGAQIHKGWTIEQNIVAKNGYAQIEITNCDSCSIQDNTVVGNTSTYTDPFWYPTTLGILVQARNMVPGAPPVEIQAAKVQGNQISGCEGGGWFDVCLYLYAQGLSEGPQVSRAILKPVSVVQNKIAGRRGVYVLGVAVDGAGFEVSGVTAGQVVNASVVNNAIQCAGSPPLPSAAVVADINAVNTKIVNNAIAPGCTYNVADFGQKTKIPRARSKR
;
A
#
# COMPACT_ATOMS: atom_id res chain seq x y z
N MET A 1 -12.97 70.84 -6.53
CA MET A 1 -11.64 70.86 -5.86
C MET A 1 -10.59 70.29 -6.83
N ARG A 2 -9.30 70.65 -6.68
CA ARG A 2 -8.21 70.31 -7.63
C ARG A 2 -7.26 69.23 -7.08
N CYS A 3 -6.76 68.37 -7.96
CA CYS A 3 -5.35 67.91 -8.18
C CYS A 3 -5.40 66.64 -9.07
N ARG A 4 -4.75 66.52 -10.24
CA ARG A 4 -3.30 66.48 -10.57
C ARG A 4 -2.55 65.34 -9.86
N CYS A 5 -1.61 64.59 -10.47
CA CYS A 5 -1.15 64.40 -11.86
C CYS A 5 -0.16 63.19 -11.87
N GLY A 6 0.11 62.54 -13.00
CA GLY A 6 1.26 61.62 -13.13
C GLY A 6 1.25 60.72 -14.37
N THR A 7 2.23 60.90 -15.29
CA THR A 7 2.41 60.07 -16.50
C THR A 7 3.86 60.17 -16.98
N LYS A 8 4.31 59.19 -17.80
CA LYS A 8 5.65 59.02 -18.45
C LYS A 8 6.71 58.29 -17.59
N ALA A 9 7.73 57.62 -18.15
CA ALA A 9 7.98 56.94 -19.46
C ALA A 9 9.38 56.27 -19.39
N ILE A 10 9.89 55.72 -20.52
CA ILE A 10 11.22 55.10 -20.81
C ILE A 10 11.11 53.57 -20.98
N LEU A 11 11.33 52.87 -22.11
CA LEU A 11 11.83 53.09 -23.50
C LEU A 11 13.19 52.40 -23.83
N ARG A 12 13.08 51.28 -24.56
CA ARG A 12 13.97 50.71 -25.62
C ARG A 12 15.24 49.87 -25.31
N ARG A 13 15.32 48.77 -26.11
CA ARG A 13 16.49 48.02 -26.64
C ARG A 13 17.28 47.15 -25.64
N ALA A 14 17.93 46.05 -26.06
CA ALA A 14 18.33 45.63 -27.42
C ALA A 14 18.11 44.13 -27.72
N LEU A 15 18.24 43.77 -29.01
CA LEU A 15 18.26 42.41 -29.55
C LEU A 15 19.71 41.95 -29.79
N SER A 16 19.92 40.63 -29.74
CA SER A 16 20.93 39.82 -30.45
C SER A 16 22.44 40.05 -30.22
N SER A 17 23.12 38.99 -29.76
CA SER A 17 24.42 38.56 -30.29
C SER A 17 24.57 37.03 -30.27
N LEU A 18 25.08 36.50 -31.39
CA LEU A 18 25.50 35.14 -31.76
C LEU A 18 26.17 34.31 -30.64
N ALA A 19 26.11 32.98 -30.57
CA ALA A 19 26.21 31.90 -31.58
C ALA A 19 27.64 31.58 -32.08
N ALA A 20 28.33 30.68 -31.37
CA ALA A 20 29.44 29.79 -31.78
C ALA A 20 29.73 28.83 -30.58
N SER A 21 30.14 27.57 -30.70
CA SER A 21 30.49 26.65 -31.81
C SER A 21 30.01 25.21 -31.44
N GLY A 22 29.45 24.40 -32.34
CA GLY A 22 30.15 23.44 -33.22
C GLY A 22 30.06 22.01 -32.66
N ALA A 23 29.08 21.16 -33.05
CA ALA A 23 29.10 20.21 -34.20
C ALA A 23 30.16 19.10 -34.03
N TRP A 24 29.96 17.79 -34.29
CA TRP A 24 29.04 16.96 -35.11
C TRP A 24 28.75 15.63 -34.36
N ALA A 25 27.88 14.67 -34.76
CA ALA A 25 26.61 14.61 -35.51
C ALA A 25 26.09 13.13 -35.46
N ALA A 26 24.84 12.83 -35.84
CA ALA A 26 24.35 11.45 -36.03
C ALA A 26 23.28 11.35 -37.12
N VAL A 27 23.46 10.41 -38.06
CA VAL A 27 22.58 10.14 -39.20
C VAL A 27 21.53 9.09 -38.84
N LEU A 28 20.25 9.33 -39.13
CA LEU A 28 19.25 8.27 -39.27
C LEU A 28 18.29 8.55 -40.44
N SER A 29 18.11 7.55 -41.30
CA SER A 29 17.22 7.55 -42.46
C SER A 29 15.75 7.33 -42.07
N PRO A 30 14.78 7.77 -42.90
CA PRO A 30 13.36 7.50 -42.66
C PRO A 30 12.98 6.07 -43.08
N ALA A 31 12.79 5.18 -42.10
CA ALA A 31 12.18 3.87 -42.35
C ALA A 31 10.64 3.97 -42.22
N TRP A 32 9.92 3.63 -43.29
CA TRP A 32 8.48 3.45 -43.26
C TRP A 32 8.13 2.20 -42.43
N LEU A 33 7.12 2.30 -41.56
CA LEU A 33 6.51 1.13 -40.92
C LEU A 33 4.99 1.32 -40.80
N ALA A 34 4.27 0.39 -41.41
CA ALA A 34 2.81 0.41 -41.49
C ALA A 34 2.16 -0.02 -40.17
N VAL A 35 0.99 0.56 -39.87
CA VAL A 35 0.15 0.15 -38.73
C VAL A 35 -0.77 -1.00 -39.16
N PRO A 36 -0.70 -2.20 -38.53
CA PRO A 36 -1.68 -3.24 -38.77
C PRO A 36 -2.97 -2.97 -37.98
N VAL A 37 -4.08 -2.75 -38.70
CA VAL A 37 -5.43 -2.71 -38.11
C VAL A 37 -5.95 -4.14 -37.97
N LEU A 38 -6.24 -4.59 -36.74
CA LEU A 38 -6.95 -5.86 -36.51
C LEU A 38 -8.06 -5.76 -35.44
N LYS A 39 -9.29 -5.73 -35.96
CA LYS A 39 -10.54 -6.33 -35.44
C LYS A 39 -10.78 -6.33 -33.92
N ALA A 40 -11.67 -5.42 -33.49
CA ALA A 40 -12.52 -5.68 -32.34
C ALA A 40 -13.61 -6.71 -32.71
N CYS A 41 -13.73 -7.80 -31.96
CA CYS A 41 -14.89 -8.68 -32.00
C CYS A 41 -16.01 -8.08 -31.14
N SER A 42 -17.22 -7.98 -31.69
CA SER A 42 -18.41 -7.52 -30.99
C SER A 42 -19.40 -8.68 -30.77
N SER A 43 -19.69 -8.96 -29.50
CA SER A 43 -20.72 -9.92 -29.09
C SER A 43 -21.92 -9.16 -28.53
N PRO A 44 -23.11 -9.21 -29.15
CA PRO A 44 -24.30 -8.58 -28.60
C PRO A 44 -24.99 -9.51 -27.57
N LEU A 45 -25.17 -9.04 -26.34
CA LEU A 45 -26.12 -9.64 -25.41
C LEU A 45 -27.56 -9.47 -25.95
N ILE A 46 -28.36 -10.52 -25.83
CA ILE A 46 -29.79 -10.49 -26.18
C ILE A 46 -30.61 -10.22 -24.91
N CYS A 47 -31.29 -9.07 -24.87
CA CYS A 47 -32.43 -8.85 -23.99
C CYS A 47 -33.69 -8.66 -24.84
N ARG A 48 -34.74 -9.44 -24.57
CA ARG A 48 -36.07 -9.29 -25.20
C ARG A 48 -37.10 -8.89 -24.16
N CYS A 49 -37.75 -7.75 -24.41
CA CYS A 49 -39.16 -7.40 -24.12
C CYS A 49 -39.31 -5.90 -24.45
N GLY A 50 -40.27 -5.42 -25.23
CA GLY A 50 -41.29 -6.09 -26.06
C GLY A 50 -42.17 -5.02 -26.74
N ARG A 51 -42.76 -5.35 -27.91
CA ARG A 51 -43.58 -4.50 -28.81
C ARG A 51 -42.81 -3.49 -29.69
N GLY A 52 -43.03 -3.61 -31.01
CA GLY A 52 -42.61 -2.64 -32.02
C GLY A 52 -41.51 -3.14 -32.96
N THR A 53 -41.87 -3.65 -34.14
CA THR A 53 -40.90 -4.05 -35.18
C THR A 53 -41.45 -3.75 -36.56
N ILE A 54 -40.81 -2.84 -37.31
CA ILE A 54 -40.77 -2.87 -38.78
C ILE A 54 -39.35 -2.45 -39.23
N ARG A 55 -38.82 -3.16 -40.24
CA ARG A 55 -37.52 -2.93 -40.90
C ARG A 55 -37.68 -2.02 -42.12
N LEU A 56 -36.56 -1.46 -42.61
CA LEU A 56 -35.95 -1.71 -43.94
C LEU A 56 -34.83 -0.67 -44.19
N THR A 57 -33.55 -1.06 -44.06
CA THR A 57 -32.62 -1.34 -45.18
C THR A 57 -32.46 -0.23 -46.23
N ARG A 58 -31.30 0.47 -46.21
CA ARG A 58 -30.23 0.27 -47.20
C ARG A 58 -28.92 0.98 -46.80
N ARG A 59 -27.79 0.46 -47.29
CA ARG A 59 -26.54 1.22 -47.41
C ARG A 59 -26.66 2.20 -48.57
N VAL A 60 -26.09 3.39 -48.43
CA VAL A 60 -25.44 4.10 -49.55
C VAL A 60 -24.12 4.65 -49.05
N SER A 61 -23.08 4.51 -49.86
CA SER A 61 -21.74 5.03 -49.65
C SER A 61 -21.32 5.81 -50.89
N SER A 62 -21.32 7.13 -50.83
CA SER A 62 -20.64 7.99 -51.79
C SER A 62 -20.48 9.40 -51.21
N VAL A 63 -19.37 10.03 -51.57
CA VAL A 63 -19.14 11.47 -51.43
C VAL A 63 -19.63 12.10 -52.73
N ASP A 64 -20.31 13.25 -52.66
CA ASP A 64 -20.51 14.11 -53.84
C ASP A 64 -20.41 15.58 -53.47
N TRP A 65 -19.88 16.38 -54.40
CA TRP A 65 -19.68 17.82 -54.27
C TRP A 65 -20.86 18.57 -54.91
N GLY A 66 -21.33 19.64 -54.28
CA GLY A 66 -22.38 20.49 -54.84
C GLY A 66 -22.37 21.91 -54.27
N MET A 67 -21.89 22.87 -55.07
CA MET A 67 -22.15 24.31 -54.86
C MET A 67 -23.51 24.67 -55.45
N ILE A 68 -24.33 25.43 -54.70
CA ILE A 68 -25.47 26.21 -55.24
C ILE A 68 -25.46 27.59 -54.55
N TRP A 69 -25.81 28.64 -55.29
CA TRP A 69 -25.73 30.04 -54.88
C TRP A 69 -27.12 30.68 -54.63
N GLY A 70 -27.25 31.40 -53.51
CA GLY A 70 -28.10 32.60 -53.29
C GLY A 70 -29.61 32.41 -53.05
N PRO A 71 -30.33 33.48 -52.61
CA PRO A 71 -29.85 34.80 -52.16
C PRO A 71 -30.30 35.18 -50.72
N ASP A 72 -29.99 36.43 -50.33
CA ASP A 72 -30.08 37.02 -48.98
C ASP A 72 -31.47 37.07 -48.29
N LEU A 73 -31.47 37.10 -46.95
CA LEU A 73 -31.80 38.28 -46.10
C LEU A 73 -31.93 37.90 -44.61
N GLY A 74 -31.36 38.67 -43.67
CA GLY A 74 -31.82 38.71 -42.26
C GLY A 74 -30.78 38.62 -41.13
N GLU A 75 -30.22 39.77 -40.75
CA GLU A 75 -29.83 40.22 -39.39
C GLU A 75 -28.74 39.50 -38.53
N GLU A 76 -28.18 40.29 -37.62
CA GLU A 76 -26.93 40.05 -36.88
C GLU A 76 -27.15 39.49 -35.45
N ALA A 77 -26.30 38.55 -35.00
CA ALA A 77 -25.95 38.41 -33.57
C ALA A 77 -24.69 37.55 -33.32
N GLY A 78 -23.55 38.23 -33.13
CA GLY A 78 -22.29 37.81 -32.50
C GLY A 78 -21.99 36.34 -32.12
N THR A 79 -21.07 35.71 -32.87
CA THR A 79 -20.34 34.50 -32.44
C THR A 79 -18.81 34.60 -32.66
N ARG A 80 -18.12 35.50 -31.95
CA ARG A 80 -16.63 35.57 -31.96
C ARG A 80 -15.92 34.79 -30.83
N ASN A 81 -16.65 34.13 -29.94
CA ASN A 81 -16.08 33.45 -28.75
C ASN A 81 -15.96 31.91 -28.86
N ALA A 82 -16.20 31.31 -30.03
CA ALA A 82 -16.23 29.85 -30.19
C ALA A 82 -14.86 29.22 -30.58
N GLU A 83 -13.97 29.96 -31.24
CA GLU A 83 -12.73 29.39 -31.81
C GLU A 83 -11.51 29.44 -30.88
N GLU A 84 -11.34 30.49 -30.05
CA GLU A 84 -10.23 30.53 -29.07
C GLU A 84 -10.33 29.39 -28.03
N THR A 85 -11.55 28.96 -27.69
CA THR A 85 -11.79 27.87 -26.74
C THR A 85 -11.37 26.51 -27.31
N ARG A 86 -11.53 26.28 -28.63
CA ARG A 86 -11.16 25.02 -29.28
C ARG A 86 -9.64 24.85 -29.40
N MET A 87 -8.91 25.94 -29.60
CA MET A 87 -7.45 25.88 -29.76
C MET A 87 -6.70 25.61 -28.43
N ARG A 88 -7.26 26.05 -27.29
CA ARG A 88 -6.70 25.73 -25.96
C ARG A 88 -6.91 24.27 -25.53
N ILE A 89 -8.00 23.63 -25.95
CA ILE A 89 -8.30 22.23 -25.59
C ILE A 89 -7.34 21.25 -26.29
N LEU A 90 -6.98 21.49 -27.56
CA LEU A 90 -6.06 20.62 -28.31
C LEU A 90 -4.62 20.61 -27.76
N ILE A 91 -4.12 21.74 -27.26
CA ILE A 91 -2.77 21.83 -26.68
C ILE A 91 -2.69 21.05 -25.35
N VAL A 92 -3.75 21.06 -24.54
CA VAL A 92 -3.80 20.31 -23.27
C VAL A 92 -3.81 18.79 -23.52
N VAL A 93 -4.55 18.30 -24.52
CA VAL A 93 -4.59 16.86 -24.84
C VAL A 93 -3.24 16.34 -25.33
N ALA A 94 -2.52 17.12 -26.15
CA ALA A 94 -1.17 16.75 -26.60
C ALA A 94 -0.14 16.76 -25.44
N ALA A 95 -0.23 17.72 -24.51
CA ALA A 95 0.65 17.78 -23.34
C ALA A 95 0.42 16.61 -22.37
N VAL A 96 -0.83 16.16 -22.19
CA VAL A 96 -1.16 15.01 -21.34
C VAL A 96 -0.67 13.69 -21.93
N ALA A 97 -0.69 13.53 -23.26
CA ALA A 97 -0.23 12.30 -23.93
C ALA A 97 1.30 12.10 -23.87
N VAL A 98 2.10 13.17 -23.76
CA VAL A 98 3.57 13.10 -23.72
C VAL A 98 4.10 12.79 -22.30
N LEU A 99 3.31 13.02 -21.25
CA LEU A 99 3.70 12.76 -19.86
C LEU A 99 3.45 11.32 -19.38
N SER A 100 2.72 10.50 -20.15
CA SER A 100 2.41 9.10 -19.81
C SER A 100 3.35 8.06 -20.45
N ALA A 101 4.34 8.50 -21.24
CA ALA A 101 5.34 7.62 -21.88
C ALA A 101 6.65 7.49 -21.08
N GLY A 102 6.62 7.81 -19.79
CA GLY A 102 7.66 7.44 -18.83
C GLY A 102 7.69 5.94 -18.58
N LEU A 103 8.02 5.16 -19.61
CA LEU A 103 8.26 3.72 -19.50
C LEU A 103 9.30 3.51 -18.40
N ALA A 104 8.91 2.77 -17.35
CA ALA A 104 9.82 2.37 -16.29
C ALA A 104 10.92 1.48 -16.89
N GLN A 105 12.02 2.11 -17.30
CA GLN A 105 13.19 1.42 -17.81
C GLN A 105 13.77 0.60 -16.66
N ALA A 106 13.48 -0.70 -16.65
CA ALA A 106 13.93 -1.61 -15.61
C ALA A 106 15.45 -1.45 -15.42
N GLN A 107 15.85 -0.88 -14.29
CA GLN A 107 17.23 -0.51 -14.03
C GLN A 107 18.12 -1.74 -14.23
N LYS A 108 19.19 -1.63 -15.01
CA LYS A 108 20.05 -2.78 -15.33
C LYS A 108 20.67 -3.34 -14.05
N CYS A 109 20.82 -4.67 -14.00
CA CYS A 109 21.56 -5.35 -12.94
C CYS A 109 23.00 -4.81 -12.91
N THR A 110 23.48 -4.38 -11.75
CA THR A 110 24.90 -4.02 -11.56
C THR A 110 25.72 -5.23 -11.12
N VAL A 111 25.07 -6.19 -10.46
CA VAL A 111 25.60 -7.50 -10.09
C VAL A 111 24.49 -8.51 -10.35
N THR A 112 24.85 -9.68 -10.87
CA THR A 112 23.97 -10.87 -10.89
C THR A 112 24.59 -11.92 -9.98
N VAL A 113 23.77 -12.54 -9.13
CA VAL A 113 24.14 -13.64 -8.24
C VAL A 113 23.30 -14.84 -8.65
N THR A 114 23.95 -15.96 -8.93
CA THR A 114 23.29 -17.21 -9.33
C THR A 114 23.48 -18.22 -8.22
N ALA A 115 22.43 -18.93 -7.83
CA ALA A 115 22.54 -19.97 -6.79
C ALA A 115 23.60 -21.03 -7.18
N PRO A 116 24.46 -21.48 -6.25
CA PRO A 116 24.40 -21.26 -4.79
C PRO A 116 25.23 -20.07 -4.27
N ASP A 117 25.68 -19.13 -5.13
CA ASP A 117 26.55 -18.02 -4.71
C ASP A 117 25.96 -17.18 -3.57
N SER A 118 26.82 -16.56 -2.77
CA SER A 118 26.40 -15.80 -1.60
C SER A 118 25.77 -14.46 -1.96
N ILE A 119 24.49 -14.28 -1.63
CA ILE A 119 23.80 -12.97 -1.71
C ILE A 119 24.47 -11.98 -0.75
N GLN A 120 24.85 -12.44 0.45
CA GLN A 120 25.49 -11.60 1.45
C GLN A 120 26.82 -11.02 0.95
N ASN A 121 27.61 -11.79 0.19
CA ASN A 121 28.84 -11.26 -0.42
C ASN A 121 28.55 -10.15 -1.43
N ALA A 122 27.48 -10.29 -2.24
CA ALA A 122 27.07 -9.23 -3.16
C ALA A 122 26.58 -7.97 -2.42
N VAL A 123 25.81 -8.10 -1.34
CA VAL A 123 25.40 -6.98 -0.47
C VAL A 123 26.61 -6.32 0.20
N ASN A 124 27.57 -7.11 0.68
CA ASN A 124 28.82 -6.63 1.28
C ASN A 124 29.70 -5.89 0.26
N ALA A 125 29.75 -6.33 -0.99
CA ALA A 125 30.47 -5.68 -2.08
C ALA A 125 29.71 -4.51 -2.74
N ALA A 126 28.39 -4.41 -2.54
CA ALA A 126 27.54 -3.43 -3.21
C ALA A 126 27.96 -1.98 -2.92
N LYS A 127 28.00 -1.18 -3.98
CA LYS A 127 28.11 0.29 -3.96
C LYS A 127 26.73 0.91 -3.83
N THR A 128 26.66 2.17 -3.39
CA THR A 128 25.44 3.00 -3.40
C THR A 128 24.81 2.99 -4.80
N GLY A 129 23.51 2.72 -4.88
CA GLY A 129 22.74 2.61 -6.12
C GLY A 129 22.81 1.24 -6.81
N ALA A 130 23.44 0.24 -6.21
CA ALA A 130 23.55 -1.10 -6.79
C ALA A 130 22.19 -1.79 -6.97
N VAL A 131 22.06 -2.53 -8.08
CA VAL A 131 20.97 -3.46 -8.36
C VAL A 131 21.55 -4.86 -8.39
N ILE A 132 21.31 -5.60 -7.32
CA ILE A 132 21.65 -7.02 -7.18
C ILE A 132 20.47 -7.81 -7.76
N CYS A 133 20.74 -8.51 -8.86
CA CYS A 133 19.79 -9.43 -9.49
C CYS A 133 20.10 -10.87 -9.08
N LEU A 134 19.06 -11.62 -8.70
CA LEU A 134 19.16 -13.01 -8.24
C LEU A 134 18.60 -13.98 -9.27
N ASP A 135 19.19 -15.17 -9.40
CA ASP A 135 18.72 -16.26 -10.27
C ASP A 135 18.88 -17.61 -9.54
N GLY A 136 17.77 -18.35 -9.38
CA GLY A 136 17.74 -19.64 -8.68
C GLY A 136 17.30 -19.59 -7.21
N THR A 137 17.54 -20.68 -6.48
CA THR A 137 17.09 -20.89 -5.09
C THR A 137 18.24 -20.78 -4.10
N PHE A 138 18.09 -19.94 -3.09
CA PHE A 138 19.12 -19.60 -2.11
C PHE A 138 18.67 -20.01 -0.69
N TYR A 139 19.43 -20.92 -0.09
CA TYR A 139 19.25 -21.37 1.30
C TYR A 139 20.08 -20.47 2.24
N GLN A 140 19.74 -19.19 2.29
CA GLN A 140 20.55 -18.14 2.93
C GLN A 140 19.66 -17.10 3.61
N SER A 141 20.17 -16.47 4.67
CA SER A 141 19.63 -15.21 5.21
C SER A 141 20.53 -14.04 4.81
N VAL A 142 19.95 -12.85 4.66
CA VAL A 142 20.61 -11.67 4.10
C VAL A 142 20.41 -10.46 4.99
N SER A 143 21.49 -9.98 5.60
CA SER A 143 21.52 -8.75 6.39
C SER A 143 21.93 -7.56 5.52
N ILE A 144 21.00 -6.63 5.32
CA ILE A 144 21.22 -5.38 4.58
C ILE A 144 21.47 -4.25 5.59
N ASN A 145 22.73 -3.90 5.77
CA ASN A 145 23.20 -2.81 6.63
C ASN A 145 23.65 -1.58 5.80
N LYS A 146 23.09 -1.40 4.60
CA LYS A 146 23.45 -0.32 3.66
C LYS A 146 22.21 0.27 3.00
N SER A 147 22.23 1.57 2.78
CA SER A 147 21.19 2.31 2.05
C SER A 147 21.39 2.29 0.52
N HIS A 148 20.36 2.69 -0.21
CA HIS A 148 20.36 2.84 -1.67
C HIS A 148 20.70 1.54 -2.43
N LEU A 149 19.97 0.46 -2.15
CA LEU A 149 20.23 -0.86 -2.73
C LEU A 149 18.94 -1.47 -3.27
N THR A 150 18.99 -2.07 -4.46
CA THR A 150 17.90 -2.92 -4.96
C THR A 150 18.33 -4.37 -4.93
N LEU A 151 17.57 -5.22 -4.24
CA LEU A 151 17.66 -6.67 -4.31
C LEU A 151 16.42 -7.19 -5.04
N ARG A 152 16.61 -7.92 -6.15
CA ARG A 152 15.47 -8.39 -6.94
C ARG A 152 15.77 -9.65 -7.75
N ALA A 153 14.74 -10.29 -8.30
CA ALA A 153 14.95 -11.31 -9.33
C ALA A 153 15.61 -10.71 -10.59
N ALA A 154 16.43 -11.52 -11.27
CA ALA A 154 16.95 -11.20 -12.58
C ALA A 154 15.80 -11.12 -13.61
N PRO A 155 15.87 -10.23 -14.62
CA PRO A 155 14.78 -10.07 -15.60
C PRO A 155 14.41 -11.40 -16.29
N GLY A 156 13.14 -11.80 -16.18
CA GLY A 156 12.63 -13.05 -16.74
C GLY A 156 13.05 -14.32 -15.99
N LYS A 157 13.64 -14.20 -14.80
CA LYS A 157 14.02 -15.32 -13.93
C LYS A 157 13.16 -15.38 -12.66
N ALA A 158 13.18 -16.54 -12.01
CA ALA A 158 12.69 -16.70 -10.65
C ALA A 158 13.88 -16.67 -9.68
N ALA A 159 13.69 -16.00 -8.54
CA ALA A 159 14.63 -16.00 -7.43
C ALA A 159 13.87 -16.37 -6.17
N VAL A 160 14.30 -17.45 -5.51
CA VAL A 160 13.67 -17.99 -4.30
C VAL A 160 14.66 -17.87 -3.15
N LEU A 161 14.27 -17.20 -2.08
CA LEU A 161 14.91 -17.34 -0.78
C LEU A 161 14.12 -18.42 -0.01
N ASP A 162 14.78 -19.51 0.35
CA ASP A 162 14.16 -20.67 1.00
C ASP A 162 14.82 -20.90 2.37
N GLY A 163 14.04 -20.78 3.43
CA GLY A 163 14.52 -20.88 4.81
C GLY A 163 14.99 -22.26 5.24
N THR A 164 14.86 -23.28 4.38
CA THR A 164 15.32 -24.66 4.66
C THR A 164 16.82 -24.70 4.97
N GLY A 165 17.17 -24.83 6.25
CA GLY A 165 18.55 -24.83 6.74
C GLY A 165 19.21 -23.45 6.81
N ALA A 166 18.46 -22.37 6.59
CA ALA A 166 18.93 -20.99 6.73
C ALA A 166 18.82 -20.50 8.20
N ALA A 167 19.18 -19.23 8.43
CA ALA A 167 18.84 -18.54 9.67
C ALA A 167 17.33 -18.16 9.70
N PRO A 168 16.78 -17.77 10.86
CA PRO A 168 15.34 -17.71 11.09
C PRO A 168 14.55 -16.74 10.22
N ASP A 169 15.18 -15.66 9.72
CA ASP A 169 14.55 -14.63 8.91
C ASP A 169 15.31 -14.47 7.58
N ALA A 170 14.61 -14.11 6.51
CA ALA A 170 15.20 -14.09 5.17
C ALA A 170 15.99 -12.81 4.88
N ILE A 171 15.34 -11.65 5.01
CA ILE A 171 15.95 -10.34 4.76
C ILE A 171 15.82 -9.46 6.00
N ILE A 172 16.96 -9.12 6.59
CA ILE A 172 17.06 -8.34 7.83
C ILE A 172 17.60 -6.95 7.49
N LEU A 173 16.84 -5.89 7.78
CA LEU A 173 17.29 -4.51 7.57
C LEU A 173 17.88 -3.94 8.87
N GLY A 174 19.12 -3.47 8.79
CA GLY A 174 19.82 -2.85 9.92
C GLY A 174 19.31 -1.45 10.29
N ASN A 175 19.83 -0.93 11.40
CA ASN A 175 19.50 0.41 11.87
C ASN A 175 20.01 1.51 10.92
N ASN A 176 19.21 2.57 10.76
CA ASN A 176 19.40 3.71 9.86
C ASN A 176 19.45 3.36 8.36
N VAL A 177 19.06 2.14 7.96
CA VAL A 177 18.99 1.73 6.55
C VAL A 177 17.85 2.44 5.83
N SER A 178 18.12 2.89 4.60
CA SER A 178 17.18 3.67 3.82
C SER A 178 17.27 3.47 2.31
N GLN A 179 16.19 3.79 1.58
CA GLN A 179 16.14 3.68 0.12
C GLN A 179 16.51 2.27 -0.41
N VAL A 180 16.04 1.22 0.27
CA VAL A 180 16.20 -0.17 -0.17
C VAL A 180 14.94 -0.62 -0.93
N THR A 181 15.12 -1.31 -2.05
CA THR A 181 14.05 -1.98 -2.79
C THR A 181 14.24 -3.48 -2.72
N ILE A 182 13.18 -4.22 -2.40
CA ILE A 182 13.08 -5.67 -2.45
C ILE A 182 11.98 -6.00 -3.46
N GLU A 183 12.32 -6.51 -4.65
CA GLU A 183 11.38 -6.70 -5.76
C GLU A 183 11.39 -8.09 -6.40
N GLY A 184 10.20 -8.66 -6.64
CA GLY A 184 10.04 -9.84 -7.51
C GLY A 184 10.64 -11.14 -6.96
N LEU A 185 10.84 -11.25 -5.64
CA LEU A 185 11.36 -12.45 -4.99
C LEU A 185 10.23 -13.37 -4.52
N GLU A 186 10.46 -14.68 -4.52
CA GLU A 186 9.74 -15.63 -3.68
C GLU A 186 10.53 -15.81 -2.38
N ILE A 187 9.87 -15.74 -1.22
CA ILE A 187 10.51 -15.88 0.10
C ILE A 187 9.63 -16.77 0.99
N ARG A 188 10.17 -17.92 1.42
CA ARG A 188 9.40 -18.98 2.07
C ARG A 188 10.18 -19.84 3.05
N ASN A 189 9.47 -20.60 3.88
CA ASN A 189 10.01 -21.62 4.79
C ASN A 189 10.95 -21.09 5.89
N TYR A 190 10.91 -19.79 6.22
CA TYR A 190 11.75 -19.21 7.28
C TYR A 190 11.15 -19.40 8.66
N GLY A 191 11.94 -19.88 9.63
CA GLY A 191 11.53 -20.10 11.02
C GLY A 191 12.53 -20.91 11.86
N MET A 192 12.27 -21.01 13.17
CA MET A 192 13.12 -21.77 14.11
C MET A 192 12.61 -23.18 14.43
N GLY A 193 11.48 -23.62 13.84
CA GLY A 193 10.79 -24.87 14.24
C GLY A 193 10.08 -24.81 15.61
N GLN A 194 10.38 -23.80 16.42
CA GLN A 194 9.61 -23.39 17.61
C GLN A 194 8.98 -22.02 17.34
N TRP A 195 7.76 -21.80 17.83
CA TRP A 195 6.86 -20.72 17.37
C TRP A 195 6.76 -19.53 18.34
N CYS A 196 7.86 -19.20 19.01
CA CYS A 196 7.91 -18.04 19.90
C CYS A 196 8.69 -16.88 19.28
N CYS A 197 8.55 -15.72 19.92
CA CYS A 197 9.61 -14.71 19.97
C CYS A 197 9.87 -13.93 18.67
N GLY A 198 8.94 -13.89 17.72
CA GLY A 198 8.99 -12.95 16.59
C GLY A 198 9.88 -13.37 15.42
N TYR A 199 10.33 -14.63 15.35
CA TYR A 199 11.23 -15.14 14.32
C TYR A 199 10.51 -15.98 13.26
N GLY A 200 10.95 -15.88 12.01
CA GLY A 200 10.30 -16.56 10.88
C GLY A 200 9.72 -15.58 9.88
N ASN A 201 10.44 -14.50 9.60
CA ASN A 201 9.97 -13.41 8.76
C ASN A 201 10.61 -13.45 7.38
N ALA A 202 9.82 -13.20 6.33
CA ALA A 202 10.39 -13.02 5.00
C ALA A 202 11.15 -11.68 4.87
N ILE A 203 10.63 -10.59 5.46
CA ILE A 203 11.33 -9.30 5.53
C ILE A 203 11.14 -8.71 6.93
N VAL A 204 12.24 -8.42 7.63
CA VAL A 204 12.21 -7.89 9.01
C VAL A 204 13.05 -6.63 9.19
N ALA A 205 12.50 -5.68 9.95
CA ALA A 205 13.17 -4.50 10.47
C ALA A 205 12.61 -4.19 11.87
N TRP A 206 13.11 -4.89 12.90
CA TRP A 206 12.59 -4.81 14.28
C TRP A 206 13.53 -4.06 15.24
N ASP A 207 12.96 -3.24 16.12
CA ASP A 207 13.64 -2.36 17.10
C ASP A 207 14.74 -1.44 16.54
N VAL A 208 14.62 -1.11 15.25
CA VAL A 208 15.51 -0.22 14.49
C VAL A 208 14.74 0.95 13.89
N SER A 209 15.43 1.93 13.31
CA SER A 209 14.80 3.01 12.52
C SER A 209 15.23 2.89 11.06
N THR A 210 14.28 2.76 10.13
CA THR A 210 14.54 2.63 8.69
C THR A 210 13.62 3.53 7.88
N SER A 211 14.02 3.91 6.66
CA SER A 211 13.21 4.85 5.86
C SER A 211 13.21 4.62 4.35
N SER A 212 12.11 4.97 3.67
CA SER A 212 11.97 4.88 2.22
C SER A 212 12.26 3.47 1.67
N ILE A 213 11.75 2.44 2.33
CA ILE A 213 11.92 1.04 1.92
C ILE A 213 10.76 0.63 1.02
N ALA A 214 11.04 0.01 -0.13
CA ALA A 214 10.04 -0.50 -1.06
C ALA A 214 10.06 -2.03 -1.08
N VAL A 215 8.94 -2.67 -0.72
CA VAL A 215 8.72 -4.12 -0.82
C VAL A 215 7.64 -4.33 -1.88
N ARG A 216 8.02 -4.80 -3.07
CA ARG A 216 7.06 -4.85 -4.19
C ARG A 216 7.10 -6.09 -5.09
N LYS A 217 5.93 -6.58 -5.50
CA LYS A 217 5.77 -7.73 -6.42
C LYS A 217 6.40 -9.05 -5.93
N ASN A 218 6.59 -9.21 -4.63
CA ASN A 218 7.14 -10.43 -4.05
C ASN A 218 6.03 -11.45 -3.75
N HIS A 219 6.41 -12.72 -3.62
CA HIS A 219 5.57 -13.80 -3.08
C HIS A 219 6.15 -14.24 -1.73
N LEU A 220 5.49 -13.87 -0.63
CA LEU A 220 6.00 -14.01 0.73
C LEU A 220 5.09 -14.98 1.50
N HIS A 221 5.52 -16.24 1.66
CA HIS A 221 4.59 -17.29 2.11
C HIS A 221 5.21 -18.43 2.91
N ASP A 222 4.37 -19.14 3.67
CA ASP A 222 4.77 -20.34 4.43
C ASP A 222 5.99 -20.06 5.38
N ASN A 223 6.05 -18.86 5.99
CA ASN A 223 7.05 -18.49 7.01
C ASN A 223 6.43 -18.50 8.42
N ASN A 224 7.22 -18.78 9.46
CA ASN A 224 6.73 -19.03 10.83
C ASN A 224 6.17 -17.79 11.55
N TRP A 225 6.46 -16.57 11.09
CA TRP A 225 5.96 -15.34 11.69
C TRP A 225 5.27 -14.46 10.65
N ASN A 226 5.94 -13.45 10.08
CA ASN A 226 5.31 -12.52 9.15
C ASN A 226 5.86 -12.59 7.71
N GLY A 227 5.03 -12.20 6.74
CA GLY A 227 5.52 -11.88 5.41
C GLY A 227 6.37 -10.60 5.42
N VAL A 228 5.88 -9.57 6.11
CA VAL A 228 6.65 -8.35 6.43
C VAL A 228 6.44 -8.00 7.90
N LEU A 229 7.54 -7.83 8.64
CA LEU A 229 7.56 -7.31 10.02
C LEU A 229 8.44 -6.07 10.08
N VAL A 230 7.84 -4.89 10.19
CA VAL A 230 8.58 -3.66 10.49
C VAL A 230 8.00 -3.04 11.76
N GLY A 231 8.87 -2.69 12.71
CA GLY A 231 8.44 -1.99 13.93
C GLY A 231 9.38 -2.05 15.11
N SER A 232 8.85 -1.67 16.27
CA SER A 232 9.58 -1.61 17.53
C SER A 232 8.63 -1.71 18.71
N GLU A 233 9.13 -2.22 19.83
CA GLU A 233 8.49 -2.11 21.14
C GLU A 233 8.66 -0.71 21.77
N GLY A 234 9.61 0.09 21.28
CA GLY A 234 10.03 1.37 21.87
C GLY A 234 9.79 2.59 20.98
N ALA A 235 10.58 3.63 21.21
CA ALA A 235 10.45 4.93 20.55
C ALA A 235 11.06 4.99 19.14
N GLN A 236 11.56 3.88 18.60
CA GLN A 236 12.10 3.81 17.24
C GLN A 236 10.97 3.92 16.21
N ILE A 237 11.22 4.70 15.15
CA ILE A 237 10.22 5.04 14.12
C ILE A 237 10.75 4.68 12.74
N HIS A 238 9.93 3.98 11.96
CA HIS A 238 10.15 3.75 10.53
C HIS A 238 9.40 4.79 9.71
N LYS A 239 9.92 5.16 8.53
CA LYS A 239 9.32 6.24 7.73
C LYS A 239 9.16 5.90 6.25
N GLY A 240 7.99 6.16 5.68
CA GLY A 240 7.79 6.11 4.23
C GLY A 240 8.06 4.74 3.60
N TRP A 241 7.76 3.65 4.30
CA TRP A 241 7.74 2.33 3.68
C TRP A 241 6.61 2.22 2.65
N THR A 242 6.85 1.50 1.56
CA THR A 242 5.84 1.17 0.55
C THR A 242 5.84 -0.34 0.34
N ILE A 243 4.76 -0.99 0.74
CA ILE A 243 4.54 -2.44 0.60
C ILE A 243 3.44 -2.61 -0.45
N GLU A 244 3.80 -2.93 -1.69
CA GLU A 244 2.86 -2.88 -2.81
C GLU A 244 2.89 -4.07 -3.78
N GLN A 245 1.73 -4.44 -4.34
CA GLN A 245 1.62 -5.46 -5.38
C GLN A 245 2.17 -6.86 -5.00
N ASN A 246 2.37 -7.14 -3.71
CA ASN A 246 2.88 -8.44 -3.24
C ASN A 246 1.73 -9.46 -3.12
N ILE A 247 2.07 -10.74 -3.18
CA ILE A 247 1.24 -11.84 -2.72
C ILE A 247 1.81 -12.29 -1.37
N VAL A 248 1.04 -12.16 -0.30
CA VAL A 248 1.51 -12.44 1.07
C VAL A 248 0.52 -13.41 1.72
N ALA A 249 0.95 -14.65 1.95
CA ALA A 249 0.04 -15.75 2.22
C ALA A 249 0.56 -16.78 3.24
N LYS A 250 -0.31 -17.30 4.11
CA LYS A 250 0.00 -18.42 5.03
C LYS A 250 1.19 -18.22 5.99
N ASN A 251 1.58 -16.98 6.28
CA ASN A 251 2.59 -16.70 7.29
C ASN A 251 1.97 -16.84 8.70
N GLY A 252 2.75 -17.28 9.69
CA GLY A 252 2.29 -17.74 11.00
C GLY A 252 1.44 -16.76 11.84
N TYR A 253 1.80 -15.48 11.87
CA TYR A 253 1.20 -14.47 12.75
C TYR A 253 0.42 -13.40 11.97
N ALA A 254 1.13 -12.47 11.32
CA ALA A 254 0.55 -11.43 10.47
C ALA A 254 1.13 -11.51 9.06
N GLN A 255 0.29 -11.38 8.02
CA GLN A 255 0.84 -11.37 6.66
C GLN A 255 1.69 -10.11 6.46
N ILE A 256 1.15 -8.93 6.82
CA ILE A 256 1.89 -7.66 6.82
C ILE A 256 1.67 -6.96 8.16
N GLU A 257 2.75 -6.68 8.88
CA GLU A 257 2.77 -5.84 10.07
C GLU A 257 3.61 -4.58 9.84
N ILE A 258 2.99 -3.43 10.05
CA ILE A 258 3.66 -2.14 10.18
C ILE A 258 3.41 -1.55 11.57
N THR A 259 4.29 -1.88 12.51
CA THR A 259 4.36 -1.27 13.82
C THR A 259 5.29 -0.04 13.73
N ASN A 260 4.93 1.07 14.39
CA ASN A 260 5.72 2.30 14.46
C ASN A 260 6.19 2.90 13.11
N CYS A 261 5.33 2.83 12.08
CA CYS A 261 5.66 3.23 10.71
C CYS A 261 4.93 4.52 10.26
N ASP A 262 5.60 5.67 10.37
CA ASP A 262 5.12 7.01 9.97
C ASP A 262 5.11 7.17 8.43
N SER A 263 3.99 7.67 7.90
CA SER A 263 3.80 7.98 6.48
C SER A 263 4.00 6.77 5.55
N CYS A 264 3.78 5.55 6.06
CA CYS A 264 3.95 4.29 5.36
C CYS A 264 2.69 3.86 4.60
N SER A 265 2.84 3.07 3.53
CA SER A 265 1.74 2.63 2.67
C SER A 265 1.76 1.13 2.39
N ILE A 266 0.57 0.52 2.38
CA ILE A 266 0.30 -0.87 2.02
C ILE A 266 -0.73 -0.86 0.90
N GLN A 267 -0.32 -1.13 -0.34
CA GLN A 267 -1.12 -0.84 -1.54
C GLN A 267 -1.23 -2.01 -2.52
N ASP A 268 -2.44 -2.30 -2.99
CA ASP A 268 -2.70 -3.25 -4.09
C ASP A 268 -2.11 -4.67 -3.87
N ASN A 269 -1.91 -5.10 -2.61
CA ASN A 269 -1.41 -6.44 -2.28
C ASN A 269 -2.56 -7.46 -2.31
N THR A 270 -2.23 -8.71 -2.62
CA THR A 270 -3.08 -9.88 -2.35
C THR A 270 -2.62 -10.51 -1.05
N VAL A 271 -3.44 -10.40 -0.01
CA VAL A 271 -3.16 -10.87 1.35
C VAL A 271 -4.08 -12.05 1.66
N VAL A 272 -3.50 -13.19 2.03
CA VAL A 272 -4.24 -14.39 2.41
C VAL A 272 -3.78 -14.81 3.81
N GLY A 273 -4.63 -14.55 4.81
CA GLY A 273 -4.42 -14.99 6.18
C GLY A 273 -4.16 -16.50 6.24
N ASN A 274 -3.44 -16.92 7.27
CA ASN A 274 -3.20 -18.33 7.50
C ASN A 274 -4.51 -19.05 7.82
N THR A 275 -4.72 -20.25 7.28
CA THR A 275 -5.84 -21.13 7.65
C THR A 275 -5.38 -22.29 8.54
N SER A 276 -4.10 -22.33 8.93
CA SER A 276 -3.56 -23.42 9.74
C SER A 276 -4.20 -23.44 11.12
N THR A 277 -4.56 -24.65 11.56
CA THR A 277 -5.04 -24.96 12.90
C THR A 277 -3.87 -25.04 13.90
N TYR A 278 -2.74 -24.35 13.66
CA TYR A 278 -1.55 -24.48 14.49
C TYR A 278 -1.73 -23.74 15.81
N THR A 279 -2.04 -24.51 16.85
CA THR A 279 -2.19 -24.01 18.21
C THR A 279 -0.83 -23.90 18.88
N ASP A 280 -0.23 -22.71 18.91
CA ASP A 280 0.76 -22.43 19.96
C ASP A 280 0.01 -22.39 21.32
N PRO A 281 0.54 -23.05 22.37
CA PRO A 281 -0.15 -23.16 23.66
C PRO A 281 -0.11 -21.88 24.52
N PHE A 282 0.71 -20.89 24.14
CA PHE A 282 0.82 -19.57 24.79
C PHE A 282 0.20 -18.45 23.94
N TRP A 283 0.24 -18.58 22.61
CA TRP A 283 -0.35 -17.64 21.66
C TRP A 283 -1.40 -18.33 20.77
N TYR A 284 -2.67 -18.01 21.03
CA TYR A 284 -3.79 -18.50 20.22
C TYR A 284 -3.55 -18.27 18.73
N PRO A 285 -3.98 -19.18 17.83
CA PRO A 285 -3.75 -19.05 16.38
C PRO A 285 -4.33 -17.73 15.86
N THR A 286 -3.46 -16.74 15.64
CA THR A 286 -3.86 -15.44 15.12
C THR A 286 -3.79 -15.46 13.61
N THR A 287 -4.86 -15.06 12.94
CA THR A 287 -4.86 -14.91 11.50
C THR A 287 -5.00 -13.44 11.16
N LEU A 288 -3.89 -12.70 11.32
CA LEU A 288 -3.84 -11.28 10.98
C LEU A 288 -3.51 -11.13 9.49
N GLY A 289 -4.38 -10.43 8.77
CA GLY A 289 -4.11 -10.02 7.39
C GLY A 289 -3.09 -8.89 7.38
N ILE A 290 -3.55 -7.68 7.72
CA ILE A 290 -2.72 -6.48 7.83
C ILE A 290 -2.85 -5.92 9.25
N LEU A 291 -1.73 -5.70 9.93
CA LEU A 291 -1.62 -4.97 11.19
C LEU A 291 -0.92 -3.63 10.94
N VAL A 292 -1.59 -2.54 11.32
CA VAL A 292 -1.04 -1.17 11.33
C VAL A 292 -1.08 -0.69 12.78
N GLN A 293 0.08 -0.50 13.40
CA GLN A 293 0.17 -0.30 14.84
C GLN A 293 1.04 0.89 15.24
N ALA A 294 0.62 1.59 16.30
CA ALA A 294 1.52 2.35 17.18
C ALA A 294 1.73 1.55 18.47
N ARG A 295 2.99 1.33 18.89
CA ARG A 295 3.34 0.52 20.05
C ARG A 295 4.41 1.23 20.88
N ASN A 296 4.24 1.24 22.20
CA ASN A 296 5.20 1.80 23.13
C ASN A 296 5.16 1.04 24.46
N MET A 297 5.90 -0.05 24.51
CA MET A 297 5.98 -1.03 25.60
C MET A 297 7.23 -0.87 26.47
N VAL A 298 8.08 0.13 26.20
CA VAL A 298 9.27 0.41 27.01
C VAL A 298 8.93 1.36 28.16
N PRO A 299 9.11 0.99 29.45
CA PRO A 299 8.78 1.85 30.59
C PRO A 299 9.46 3.22 30.55
N GLY A 300 8.66 4.29 30.62
CA GLY A 300 9.16 5.68 30.65
C GLY A 300 9.68 6.21 29.32
N ALA A 301 9.51 5.47 28.21
CA ALA A 301 9.93 5.93 26.89
C ALA A 301 9.10 7.15 26.39
N PRO A 302 9.68 8.02 25.55
CA PRO A 302 8.96 9.13 24.93
C PRO A 302 7.70 8.66 24.19
N PRO A 303 6.64 9.50 24.08
CA PRO A 303 5.46 9.17 23.30
C PRO A 303 5.79 8.82 21.85
N VAL A 304 5.21 7.72 21.39
CA VAL A 304 5.22 7.30 19.98
C VAL A 304 3.97 7.87 19.32
N GLU A 305 4.17 8.72 18.30
CA GLU A 305 3.10 9.23 17.45
C GLU A 305 3.35 8.82 16.00
N ILE A 306 2.48 7.96 15.48
CA ILE A 306 2.49 7.50 14.08
C ILE A 306 1.40 8.26 13.33
N GLN A 307 1.69 8.70 12.11
CA GLN A 307 0.76 9.48 11.30
C GLN A 307 0.75 9.03 9.84
N ALA A 308 -0.33 9.36 9.14
CA ALA A 308 -0.45 9.26 7.67
C ALA A 308 -0.23 7.85 7.08
N ALA A 309 -0.42 6.79 7.87
CA ALA A 309 -0.38 5.43 7.35
C ALA A 309 -1.56 5.17 6.39
N LYS A 310 -1.31 4.43 5.30
CA LYS A 310 -2.27 4.26 4.20
C LYS A 310 -2.41 2.79 3.81
N VAL A 311 -3.62 2.25 3.85
CA VAL A 311 -3.97 0.89 3.37
C VAL A 311 -4.98 1.02 2.23
N GLN A 312 -4.54 0.87 0.98
CA GLN A 312 -5.41 1.07 -0.20
C GLN A 312 -5.41 -0.10 -1.18
N GLY A 313 -6.57 -0.44 -1.75
CA GLY A 313 -6.66 -1.33 -2.92
C GLY A 313 -6.32 -2.81 -2.67
N ASN A 314 -6.03 -3.20 -1.43
CA ASN A 314 -5.62 -4.56 -1.10
C ASN A 314 -6.80 -5.54 -1.19
N GLN A 315 -6.51 -6.76 -1.62
CA GLN A 315 -7.43 -7.90 -1.55
C GLN A 315 -7.02 -8.77 -0.37
N ILE A 316 -7.79 -8.72 0.72
CA ILE A 316 -7.50 -9.39 1.99
C ILE A 316 -8.51 -10.52 2.18
N SER A 317 -8.03 -11.74 2.40
CA SER A 317 -8.88 -12.94 2.57
C SER A 317 -8.29 -13.92 3.59
N GLY A 318 -9.04 -14.97 3.97
CA GLY A 318 -8.49 -16.11 4.73
C GLY A 318 -8.23 -15.87 6.22
N CYS A 319 -8.75 -14.78 6.79
CA CYS A 319 -8.55 -14.38 8.19
C CYS A 319 -9.66 -15.01 9.07
N GLU A 320 -9.63 -16.34 9.21
CA GLU A 320 -10.73 -17.15 9.76
C GLU A 320 -10.26 -18.31 10.68
N GLY A 321 -9.00 -18.31 11.12
CA GLY A 321 -8.32 -19.51 11.66
C GLY A 321 -8.78 -20.04 13.02
N GLY A 322 -9.70 -19.38 13.71
CA GLY A 322 -10.30 -19.90 14.95
C GLY A 322 -9.91 -19.13 16.21
N GLY A 323 -8.99 -18.18 16.14
CA GLY A 323 -8.40 -17.55 17.31
C GLY A 323 -9.06 -16.25 17.77
N TRP A 324 -8.54 -15.73 18.88
CA TRP A 324 -9.02 -14.48 19.49
C TRP A 324 -8.82 -13.25 18.60
N PHE A 325 -7.89 -13.30 17.63
CA PHE A 325 -7.51 -12.22 16.74
C PHE A 325 -7.67 -12.57 15.24
N ASP A 326 -8.76 -13.25 14.87
CA ASP A 326 -9.13 -13.45 13.46
C ASP A 326 -9.56 -12.12 12.82
N VAL A 327 -8.60 -11.27 12.43
CA VAL A 327 -8.81 -9.90 11.95
C VAL A 327 -8.08 -9.68 10.63
N CYS A 328 -8.82 -9.34 9.56
CA CYS A 328 -8.21 -9.08 8.27
C CYS A 328 -7.44 -7.76 8.21
N LEU A 329 -7.92 -6.69 8.85
CA LEU A 329 -7.22 -5.41 8.91
C LEU A 329 -7.34 -4.83 10.33
N TYR A 330 -6.23 -4.72 11.04
CA TYR A 330 -6.17 -4.26 12.42
C TYR A 330 -5.44 -2.92 12.49
N LEU A 331 -6.13 -1.87 12.93
CA LEU A 331 -5.55 -0.60 13.35
C LEU A 331 -5.41 -0.61 14.88
N TYR A 332 -4.19 -0.61 15.39
CA TYR A 332 -3.94 -0.83 16.81
C TYR A 332 -3.06 0.26 17.44
N ALA A 333 -3.34 0.64 18.68
CA ALA A 333 -2.49 1.50 19.48
C ALA A 333 -2.34 0.94 20.90
N GLN A 334 -1.10 0.64 21.29
CA GLN A 334 -0.80 -0.01 22.58
C GLN A 334 0.30 0.76 23.31
N GLY A 335 -0.06 1.38 24.44
CA GLY A 335 0.90 2.05 25.33
C GLY A 335 0.99 1.36 26.68
N LEU A 336 2.17 1.40 27.30
CA LEU A 336 2.41 0.87 28.64
C LEU A 336 1.91 1.83 29.74
N SER A 337 1.42 1.26 30.82
CA SER A 337 1.01 1.92 32.07
C SER A 337 1.47 1.07 33.26
N GLU A 338 2.75 1.17 33.63
CA GLU A 338 3.36 0.39 34.72
C GLU A 338 3.77 1.28 35.89
N GLY A 339 3.05 1.17 37.00
CA GLY A 339 3.29 2.01 38.18
C GLY A 339 3.12 3.51 37.84
N PRO A 340 4.12 4.37 38.12
CA PRO A 340 4.08 5.79 37.72
C PRO A 340 4.49 6.02 36.25
N GLN A 341 4.96 5.00 35.52
CA GLN A 341 5.45 5.15 34.16
C GLN A 341 4.32 4.92 33.14
N VAL A 342 4.09 5.92 32.27
CA VAL A 342 3.11 5.84 31.19
C VAL A 342 3.80 6.13 29.85
N SER A 343 3.95 5.10 29.03
CA SER A 343 4.58 5.17 27.71
C SER A 343 3.49 5.21 26.65
N ARG A 344 3.26 6.40 26.07
CA ARG A 344 2.10 6.61 25.18
C ARG A 344 2.38 6.11 23.76
N ALA A 345 1.39 5.50 23.14
CA ALA A 345 1.39 5.13 21.73
C ALA A 345 0.13 5.67 21.05
N ILE A 346 0.30 6.40 19.96
CA ILE A 346 -0.79 7.11 19.31
C ILE A 346 -0.71 6.91 17.80
N LEU A 347 -1.78 6.34 17.24
CA LEU A 347 -1.94 6.10 15.81
C LEU A 347 -2.88 7.19 15.23
N LYS A 348 -2.30 8.26 14.70
CA LYS A 348 -2.98 9.41 14.07
C LYS A 348 -2.98 9.28 12.54
N PRO A 349 -3.71 10.15 11.82
CA PRO A 349 -4.73 9.71 10.86
C PRO A 349 -4.28 8.57 9.94
N VAL A 350 -4.99 7.45 10.02
CA VAL A 350 -4.80 6.28 9.13
C VAL A 350 -5.91 6.23 8.09
N SER A 351 -5.56 6.00 6.83
CA SER A 351 -6.49 5.95 5.71
C SER A 351 -6.65 4.51 5.19
N VAL A 352 -7.85 3.95 5.28
CA VAL A 352 -8.20 2.60 4.83
C VAL A 352 -9.22 2.71 3.69
N VAL A 353 -8.77 2.58 2.44
CA VAL A 353 -9.54 2.99 1.25
C VAL A 353 -9.60 1.91 0.19
N GLN A 354 -10.79 1.64 -0.37
CA GLN A 354 -10.95 0.77 -1.56
C GLN A 354 -10.37 -0.66 -1.42
N ASN A 355 -10.26 -1.20 -0.20
CA ASN A 355 -9.83 -2.59 0.01
C ASN A 355 -11.02 -3.53 -0.18
N LYS A 356 -10.75 -4.75 -0.66
CA LYS A 356 -11.70 -5.87 -0.68
C LYS A 356 -11.30 -6.84 0.43
N ILE A 357 -12.17 -7.04 1.42
CA ILE A 357 -11.89 -7.77 2.66
C ILE A 357 -12.88 -8.91 2.82
N ALA A 358 -12.40 -10.13 3.02
CA ALA A 358 -13.20 -11.33 3.24
C ALA A 358 -12.65 -12.17 4.42
N GLY A 359 -13.38 -12.25 5.53
CA GLY A 359 -12.92 -13.04 6.68
C GLY A 359 -13.84 -12.96 7.89
N ARG A 360 -13.38 -13.42 9.06
CA ARG A 360 -14.20 -13.46 10.27
C ARG A 360 -14.38 -12.10 10.92
N ARG A 361 -13.40 -11.20 10.84
CA ARG A 361 -13.55 -9.78 11.21
C ARG A 361 -12.89 -8.90 10.14
N GLY A 362 -13.62 -7.89 9.68
CA GLY A 362 -13.21 -7.02 8.58
C GLY A 362 -12.11 -6.05 8.98
N VAL A 363 -12.49 -4.96 9.64
CA VAL A 363 -11.57 -3.92 10.12
C VAL A 363 -11.73 -3.76 11.63
N TYR A 364 -10.68 -3.94 12.41
CA TYR A 364 -10.70 -3.72 13.86
C TYR A 364 -9.88 -2.48 14.21
N VAL A 365 -10.37 -1.63 15.10
CA VAL A 365 -9.72 -0.38 15.52
C VAL A 365 -9.74 -0.30 17.05
N LEU A 366 -8.56 -0.45 17.68
CA LEU A 366 -8.42 -0.50 19.14
C LEU A 366 -7.28 0.40 19.62
N GLY A 367 -7.52 1.12 20.72
CA GLY A 367 -6.48 1.79 21.49
C GLY A 367 -6.57 1.39 22.96
N VAL A 368 -5.49 0.85 23.54
CA VAL A 368 -5.44 0.35 24.93
C VAL A 368 -4.22 0.82 25.69
N ALA A 369 -4.38 0.99 26.99
CA ALA A 369 -3.27 0.94 27.94
C ALA A 369 -3.11 -0.49 28.45
N VAL A 370 -1.87 -0.97 28.62
CA VAL A 370 -1.57 -2.27 29.24
C VAL A 370 -0.55 -2.10 30.37
N ASP A 371 -0.58 -2.98 31.37
CA ASP A 371 0.43 -3.04 32.43
C ASP A 371 1.69 -3.81 31.99
N GLY A 372 2.72 -3.88 32.85
CA GLY A 372 3.97 -4.59 32.58
C GLY A 372 3.82 -6.10 32.39
N ALA A 373 2.64 -6.67 32.70
CA ALA A 373 2.28 -8.07 32.41
C ALA A 373 1.39 -8.21 31.16
N GLY A 374 1.11 -7.11 30.45
CA GLY A 374 0.33 -7.09 29.21
C GLY A 374 -1.19 -7.05 29.40
N PHE A 375 -1.70 -6.90 30.62
CA PHE A 375 -3.14 -6.82 30.89
C PHE A 375 -3.69 -5.42 30.68
N GLU A 376 -4.90 -5.31 30.12
CA GLU A 376 -5.53 -4.01 29.85
C GLU A 376 -5.82 -3.21 31.14
N VAL A 377 -5.42 -1.93 31.15
CA VAL A 377 -5.60 -1.00 32.26
C VAL A 377 -6.72 0.00 31.91
N SER A 378 -7.94 -0.29 32.36
CA SER A 378 -9.09 0.58 32.13
C SER A 378 -8.93 1.95 32.81
N GLY A 379 -9.31 3.02 32.10
CA GLY A 379 -9.27 4.40 32.62
C GLY A 379 -7.93 5.12 32.47
N VAL A 380 -6.92 4.49 31.85
CA VAL A 380 -5.66 5.14 31.48
C VAL A 380 -5.58 5.29 29.96
N THR A 381 -5.22 6.49 29.50
CA THR A 381 -5.12 6.82 28.06
C THR A 381 -3.65 6.71 27.59
N ALA A 382 -3.13 5.49 27.48
CA ALA A 382 -1.78 5.24 26.97
C ALA A 382 -1.78 4.89 25.46
N GLY A 383 -2.68 4.01 25.00
CA GLY A 383 -2.90 3.71 23.58
C GLY A 383 -4.10 4.46 23.00
N GLN A 384 -3.96 5.12 21.86
CA GLN A 384 -5.06 5.84 21.19
C GLN A 384 -4.99 5.72 19.66
N VAL A 385 -6.14 5.55 19.00
CA VAL A 385 -6.28 5.72 17.54
C VAL A 385 -7.06 7.00 17.29
N VAL A 386 -6.59 7.88 16.41
CA VAL A 386 -7.19 9.22 16.22
C VAL A 386 -7.34 9.56 14.73
N ASN A 387 -8.51 10.05 14.34
CA ASN A 387 -8.85 10.45 12.97
C ASN A 387 -8.64 9.34 11.92
N ALA A 388 -8.92 8.07 12.28
CA ALA A 388 -8.92 6.97 11.32
C ALA A 388 -10.06 7.13 10.29
N SER A 389 -9.83 6.76 9.03
CA SER A 389 -10.76 6.97 7.92
C SER A 389 -10.94 5.70 7.09
N VAL A 390 -12.06 5.01 7.26
CA VAL A 390 -12.41 3.74 6.58
C VAL A 390 -13.46 4.01 5.49
N VAL A 391 -13.03 4.08 4.23
CA VAL A 391 -13.86 4.62 3.13
C VAL A 391 -13.85 3.75 1.86
N ASN A 392 -15.03 3.56 1.25
CA ASN A 392 -15.20 2.84 -0.03
C ASN A 392 -14.66 1.38 -0.05
N ASN A 393 -14.57 0.69 1.09
CA ASN A 393 -14.13 -0.70 1.15
C ASN A 393 -15.30 -1.67 0.87
N ALA A 394 -15.01 -2.85 0.32
CA ALA A 394 -15.95 -3.95 0.19
C ALA A 394 -15.64 -5.01 1.27
N ILE A 395 -16.59 -5.30 2.16
CA ILE A 395 -16.40 -6.19 3.32
C ILE A 395 -17.40 -7.34 3.27
N GLN A 396 -16.89 -8.56 3.24
CA GLN A 396 -17.65 -9.81 3.28
C GLN A 396 -17.23 -10.62 4.52
N CYS A 397 -18.21 -11.22 5.20
CA CYS A 397 -17.98 -11.92 6.46
C CYS A 397 -18.38 -13.40 6.37
N ALA A 398 -17.54 -14.29 6.90
CA ALA A 398 -17.87 -15.70 7.08
C ALA A 398 -18.60 -15.93 8.42
N GLY A 399 -19.60 -16.81 8.45
CA GLY A 399 -20.61 -16.84 9.52
C GLY A 399 -20.53 -17.98 10.54
N SER A 400 -20.95 -17.66 11.78
CA SER A 400 -21.35 -18.52 12.92
C SER A 400 -20.25 -18.90 13.94
N PRO A 401 -20.55 -18.97 15.27
CA PRO A 401 -21.71 -18.47 16.05
C PRO A 401 -21.31 -17.25 16.93
N PRO A 402 -22.12 -16.73 17.89
CA PRO A 402 -22.03 -15.32 18.29
C PRO A 402 -20.98 -15.00 19.37
N LEU A 403 -19.85 -14.45 18.93
CA LEU A 403 -19.36 -13.18 19.50
C LEU A 403 -19.94 -12.05 18.63
N PRO A 404 -20.07 -10.79 19.13
CA PRO A 404 -20.83 -9.75 18.43
C PRO A 404 -20.13 -9.32 17.13
N SER A 405 -20.56 -10.01 16.07
CA SER A 405 -20.60 -9.64 14.66
C SER A 405 -19.33 -9.09 14.00
N ALA A 406 -18.99 -9.73 12.87
CA ALA A 406 -17.95 -9.31 11.97
C ALA A 406 -18.19 -7.88 11.46
N ALA A 407 -17.32 -6.94 11.86
CA ALA A 407 -17.61 -5.53 11.74
C ALA A 407 -16.38 -4.66 11.40
N VAL A 408 -16.64 -3.40 11.03
CA VAL A 408 -15.73 -2.32 11.40
C VAL A 408 -15.96 -2.03 12.87
N VAL A 409 -15.01 -2.39 13.73
CA VAL A 409 -15.09 -2.14 15.17
C VAL A 409 -14.21 -0.96 15.54
N ALA A 410 -14.72 -0.04 16.35
CA ALA A 410 -13.94 1.07 16.91
C ALA A 410 -14.24 1.17 18.42
N ASP A 411 -13.21 1.00 19.25
CA ASP A 411 -13.31 0.78 20.69
C ASP A 411 -12.87 2.00 21.53
N ILE A 412 -12.92 1.89 22.87
CA ILE A 412 -12.82 2.94 23.93
C ILE A 412 -11.94 4.18 23.61
N ASN A 413 -10.76 4.02 22.99
CA ASN A 413 -9.84 5.13 22.69
C ASN A 413 -9.68 5.48 21.19
N ALA A 414 -10.65 5.07 20.35
CA ALA A 414 -10.71 5.40 18.92
C ALA A 414 -11.48 6.73 18.68
N VAL A 415 -10.76 7.85 18.59
CA VAL A 415 -11.32 9.20 18.51
C VAL A 415 -11.50 9.63 17.04
N ASN A 416 -12.68 10.19 16.70
CA ASN A 416 -13.01 10.74 15.38
C ASN A 416 -12.85 9.76 14.19
N THR A 417 -13.19 8.48 14.38
CA THR A 417 -13.16 7.49 13.30
C THR A 417 -14.26 7.77 12.27
N LYS A 418 -13.88 8.07 11.02
CA LYS A 418 -14.78 8.32 9.89
C LYS A 418 -15.02 7.03 9.11
N ILE A 419 -16.27 6.62 8.98
CA ILE A 419 -16.70 5.43 8.22
C ILE A 419 -17.68 5.87 7.14
N VAL A 420 -17.34 5.71 5.84
CA VAL A 420 -18.16 6.23 4.72
C VAL A 420 -18.17 5.28 3.53
N ASN A 421 -19.35 5.06 2.93
CA ASN A 421 -19.54 4.35 1.65
C ASN A 421 -18.93 2.94 1.56
N ASN A 422 -18.76 2.23 2.68
CA ASN A 422 -18.29 0.84 2.63
C ASN A 422 -19.45 -0.10 2.25
N ALA A 423 -19.23 -0.94 1.24
CA ALA A 423 -20.17 -1.97 0.81
C ALA A 423 -20.01 -3.19 1.72
N ILE A 424 -20.99 -3.41 2.59
CA ILE A 424 -20.94 -4.48 3.60
C ILE A 424 -21.96 -5.57 3.27
N ALA A 425 -21.51 -6.82 3.24
CA ALA A 425 -22.35 -7.98 2.96
C ALA A 425 -23.35 -8.27 4.11
N PRO A 426 -24.53 -8.84 3.81
CA PRO A 426 -25.48 -9.26 4.84
C PRO A 426 -24.85 -10.22 5.86
N GLY A 427 -25.08 -9.98 7.15
CA GLY A 427 -24.54 -10.78 8.26
C GLY A 427 -23.28 -10.19 8.93
N CYS A 428 -22.58 -9.28 8.25
CA CYS A 428 -21.67 -8.34 8.92
C CYS A 428 -22.50 -7.26 9.67
N THR A 429 -21.95 -6.63 10.71
CA THR A 429 -22.54 -5.41 11.30
C THR A 429 -21.52 -4.27 11.36
N TYR A 430 -21.90 -3.13 11.94
CA TYR A 430 -20.98 -2.18 12.53
C TYR A 430 -21.11 -2.27 14.05
N ASN A 431 -19.98 -2.35 14.76
CA ASN A 431 -19.94 -2.21 16.21
C ASN A 431 -19.01 -1.04 16.53
N VAL A 432 -19.55 0.18 16.55
CA VAL A 432 -18.88 1.25 17.30
C VAL A 432 -19.03 0.83 18.77
N ALA A 433 -17.93 0.35 19.33
CA ALA A 433 -17.85 -0.17 20.68
C ALA A 433 -17.85 1.00 21.65
N ASP A 434 -19.06 1.45 22.01
CA ASP A 434 -19.30 2.42 23.08
C ASP A 434 -19.14 1.73 24.45
N PHE A 435 -17.95 1.18 24.72
CA PHE A 435 -17.57 0.59 26.01
C PHE A 435 -17.20 1.66 27.05
N GLY A 436 -17.92 2.78 27.04
CA GLY A 436 -17.99 3.72 28.16
C GLY A 436 -18.64 3.11 29.42
N GLN A 437 -19.32 1.96 29.30
CA GLN A 437 -19.82 1.21 30.45
C GLN A 437 -18.80 0.23 31.01
N LYS A 438 -18.43 0.46 32.28
CA LYS A 438 -17.51 -0.35 33.09
C LYS A 438 -18.02 -1.79 33.30
N THR A 439 -17.88 -2.67 32.31
CA THR A 439 -18.01 -4.11 32.50
C THR A 439 -16.82 -4.60 33.33
N LYS A 440 -17.05 -4.86 34.62
CA LYS A 440 -16.07 -5.50 35.49
C LYS A 440 -15.70 -6.86 34.91
N ILE A 441 -14.48 -6.98 34.39
CA ILE A 441 -13.84 -8.28 34.17
C ILE A 441 -13.89 -9.03 35.51
N PRO A 442 -14.48 -10.25 35.57
CA PRO A 442 -14.51 -11.00 36.83
C PRO A 442 -13.07 -11.29 37.26
N ARG A 443 -12.65 -10.74 38.40
CA ARG A 443 -11.36 -11.11 38.99
C ARG A 443 -11.35 -12.61 39.24
N ALA A 444 -10.54 -13.34 38.47
CA ALA A 444 -10.15 -14.69 38.83
C ALA A 444 -9.49 -14.60 40.21
N ARG A 445 -10.14 -15.17 41.24
CA ARG A 445 -9.52 -15.30 42.56
C ARG A 445 -8.38 -16.30 42.43
N SER A 446 -7.14 -15.83 42.46
CA SER A 446 -6.02 -16.70 42.78
C SER A 446 -6.28 -17.32 44.15
N LYS A 447 -6.34 -18.65 44.20
CA LYS A 447 -6.37 -19.39 45.47
C LYS A 447 -4.94 -19.63 45.94
N ARG A 448 -4.38 -18.65 46.65
CA ARG A 448 -3.68 -18.79 47.94
C ARG A 448 -3.05 -17.46 48.33
#